data_AF-A0A2D9WGQ0-F1
#
_entry.id   AF-A0A2D9WGQ0-F1
#
_cell.length_a   1.000
_cell.length_b   1.000
_cell.length_c   1.000
_cell.angle_alpha   90.00
_cell.angle_beta   90.00
_cell.angle_gamma   90.00
#
_symmetry.space_group_name_H-M   'P 1'
#
loop_
_entity.id
_entity.type
_entity.pdbx_description
1 polymer ?
#
loop_
_entity_poly.entity_id
_entity_poly.type
_entity_poly.pdbx_seq_one_letter_code
_entity_poly.pdbx_strand_id
1 'polypeptide(L)'
;MGKRGKRRKKLRKIEEFVEANREFQFRLSNHVFDRLRDRMGWTKQYALNQVGKERKINITLKEGMVYPKGDSWQILISGLGVFVVIEDEKKPGNWLAVTYYRKINKRHEID
;
A
#
# COMPACT_ATOMS: atom_id res chain seq x y z
N MET A 1 -24.80 16.24 0.65
CA MET A 1 -24.61 14.83 0.21
C MET A 1 -24.66 13.91 1.43
N GLY A 2 -25.66 13.01 1.51
CA GLY A 2 -25.79 12.05 2.61
C GLY A 2 -24.70 10.97 2.63
N LYS A 3 -24.59 10.23 3.75
CA LYS A 3 -23.57 9.18 3.99
C LYS A 3 -23.46 8.16 2.82
N ARG A 4 -24.60 7.78 2.21
CA ARG A 4 -24.66 6.88 1.03
C ARG A 4 -23.91 7.41 -0.21
N GLY A 5 -24.02 8.71 -0.51
CA GLY A 5 -23.35 9.31 -1.67
C GLY A 5 -21.83 9.36 -1.52
N LYS A 6 -21.34 9.65 -0.31
CA LYS A 6 -19.90 9.63 0.00
C LYS A 6 -19.30 8.23 -0.13
N ARG A 7 -20.01 7.19 0.31
CA ARG A 7 -19.57 5.79 0.20
C ARG A 7 -19.43 5.35 -1.26
N ARG A 8 -20.39 5.69 -2.12
CA ARG A 8 -20.36 5.34 -3.55
C ARG A 8 -19.19 6.00 -4.29
N LYS A 9 -18.92 7.29 -4.00
CA LYS A 9 -17.76 8.00 -4.56
C LYS A 9 -16.42 7.37 -4.12
N LYS A 10 -16.32 6.93 -2.87
CA LYS A 10 -15.12 6.28 -2.33
C LYS A 10 -14.84 4.94 -3.01
N LEU A 11 -15.87 4.12 -3.21
CA LEU A 11 -15.76 2.82 -3.90
C LEU A 11 -15.31 3.01 -5.35
N ARG A 12 -15.95 3.92 -6.08
CA ARG A 12 -15.57 4.24 -7.46
C ARG A 12 -14.12 4.69 -7.60
N LYS A 13 -13.63 5.53 -6.67
CA LYS A 13 -12.21 5.96 -6.66
C LYS A 13 -11.25 4.77 -6.49
N ILE A 14 -11.63 3.77 -5.68
CA ILE A 14 -10.84 2.56 -5.48
C ILE A 14 -10.83 1.71 -6.74
N GLU A 15 -12.00 1.47 -7.34
CA GLU A 15 -12.16 0.72 -8.59
C GLU A 15 -11.28 1.33 -9.69
N GLU A 16 -11.40 2.64 -9.92
CA GLU A 16 -10.59 3.39 -10.92
C GLU A 16 -9.08 3.23 -10.65
N PHE A 17 -8.66 3.30 -9.39
CA PHE A 17 -7.25 3.10 -9.04
C PHE A 17 -6.78 1.67 -9.30
N VAL A 18 -7.56 0.66 -8.89
CA VAL A 18 -7.22 -0.76 -9.06
C VAL A 18 -7.18 -1.15 -10.54
N GLU A 19 -8.12 -0.65 -11.35
CA GLU A 19 -8.14 -0.89 -12.79
C GLU A 19 -6.93 -0.28 -13.49
N ALA A 20 -6.59 0.97 -13.18
CA ALA A 20 -5.44 1.65 -13.77
C ALA A 20 -4.08 1.04 -13.31
N ASN A 21 -4.06 0.38 -12.15
CA ASN A 21 -2.85 -0.11 -11.50
C ASN A 21 -2.92 -1.62 -11.21
N ARG A 22 -3.51 -2.41 -12.11
CA ARG A 22 -3.75 -3.84 -11.86
C ARG A 22 -2.46 -4.60 -11.55
N GLU A 23 -1.39 -4.34 -12.28
CA GLU A 23 -0.03 -4.73 -11.91
C GLU A 23 0.64 -3.53 -11.24
N PHE A 24 0.89 -3.65 -9.94
CA PHE A 24 1.36 -2.55 -9.13
C PHE A 24 2.73 -2.84 -8.56
N GLN A 25 3.65 -1.91 -8.80
CA GLN A 25 4.98 -1.91 -8.21
C GLN A 25 5.13 -0.69 -7.31
N PHE A 26 5.65 -0.92 -6.10
CA PHE A 26 6.08 0.17 -5.24
C PHE A 26 7.40 -0.16 -4.57
N ARG A 27 8.19 0.88 -4.30
CA ARG A 27 9.45 0.79 -3.57
C ARG A 27 9.23 1.02 -2.07
N LEU A 28 9.99 0.34 -1.23
CA LEU A 28 10.02 0.59 0.20
C LEU A 28 11.05 1.68 0.53
N SER A 29 10.63 2.68 1.31
CA SER A 29 11.59 3.54 2.00
C SER A 29 12.47 2.72 2.96
N ASN A 30 13.63 3.27 3.36
CA ASN A 30 14.53 2.63 4.33
C ASN A 30 13.77 2.21 5.60
N HIS A 31 13.00 3.14 6.16
CA HIS A 31 12.19 2.93 7.35
C HIS A 31 11.16 1.81 7.20
N VAL A 32 10.44 1.79 6.08
CA VAL A 32 9.43 0.74 5.83
C VAL A 32 10.08 -0.62 5.62
N PHE A 33 11.22 -0.68 4.93
CA PHE A 33 11.98 -1.92 4.76
C PHE A 33 12.44 -2.50 6.09
N ASP A 34 13.03 -1.70 6.96
CA ASP A 34 13.50 -2.16 8.26
C ASP A 34 12.35 -2.65 9.14
N ARG A 35 11.22 -1.92 9.15
CA ARG A 35 10.01 -2.37 9.88
C ARG A 35 9.45 -3.68 9.35
N LEU A 36 9.41 -3.86 8.02
CA LEU A 36 8.95 -5.11 7.43
C LEU A 36 9.89 -6.26 7.81
N ARG A 37 11.21 -6.05 7.68
CA ARG A 37 12.22 -7.04 8.07
C ARG A 37 12.03 -7.47 9.53
N ASP A 38 11.99 -6.50 10.44
CA ASP A 38 11.89 -6.77 11.88
C ASP A 38 10.60 -7.50 12.21
N ARG A 39 9.50 -7.11 11.56
CA ARG A 39 8.21 -7.76 11.71
C ARG A 39 8.24 -9.22 11.29
N MET A 40 8.90 -9.51 10.19
CA MET A 40 8.98 -10.86 9.62
C MET A 40 10.04 -11.72 10.33
N GLY A 41 10.83 -11.15 11.23
CA GLY A 41 11.95 -11.84 11.87
C GLY A 41 13.07 -12.18 10.86
N TRP A 42 13.17 -11.41 9.78
CA TRP A 42 14.14 -11.68 8.72
C TRP A 42 15.50 -11.08 9.06
N THR A 43 16.57 -11.78 8.66
CA THR A 43 17.89 -11.15 8.61
C THR A 43 17.91 -10.12 7.47
N LYS A 44 18.84 -9.15 7.53
CA LYS A 44 18.96 -8.12 6.49
C LYS A 44 19.24 -8.73 5.11
N GLN A 45 20.10 -9.74 5.05
CA GLN A 45 20.43 -10.44 3.81
C GLN A 45 19.22 -11.18 3.25
N TYR A 46 18.47 -11.89 4.10
CA TYR A 46 17.25 -12.57 3.65
C TYR A 46 16.20 -11.58 3.14
N ALA A 47 15.99 -10.46 3.85
CA ALA A 47 15.05 -9.43 3.41
C ALA A 47 15.44 -8.82 2.06
N LEU A 48 16.73 -8.53 1.82
CA LEU A 48 17.21 -8.04 0.52
C LEU A 48 17.05 -9.08 -0.59
N ASN A 49 17.12 -10.37 -0.28
CA ASN A 49 16.85 -11.43 -1.26
C ASN A 49 15.35 -11.51 -1.60
N GLN A 50 14.46 -11.26 -0.61
CA GLN A 50 13.01 -11.34 -0.81
C GLN A 50 12.42 -10.15 -1.58
N VAL A 51 12.80 -8.91 -1.23
CA VAL A 51 12.29 -7.69 -1.89
C VAL A 51 13.26 -7.07 -2.91
N GLY A 52 14.40 -7.72 -3.13
CA GLY A 52 15.47 -7.23 -3.99
C GLY A 52 16.27 -6.07 -3.41
N LYS A 53 17.43 -5.80 -4.00
CA LYS A 53 18.30 -4.67 -3.62
C LYS A 53 17.61 -3.31 -3.78
N GLU A 54 16.72 -3.21 -4.76
CA GLU A 54 15.92 -2.01 -5.00
C GLU A 54 14.75 -1.85 -4.01
N ARG A 55 14.47 -2.90 -3.21
CA ARG A 55 13.38 -2.97 -2.22
C ARG A 55 12.03 -2.67 -2.86
N LYS A 56 11.76 -3.35 -3.97
CA LYS A 56 10.52 -3.20 -4.73
C LYS A 56 9.62 -4.40 -4.46
N ILE A 57 8.34 -4.13 -4.30
CA ILE A 57 7.30 -5.14 -4.19
C ILE A 57 6.43 -5.02 -5.43
N ASN A 58 6.26 -6.14 -6.13
CA ASN A 58 5.32 -6.29 -7.24
C ASN A 58 4.12 -7.10 -6.75
N ILE A 59 2.93 -6.58 -6.98
CA ILE A 59 1.67 -7.26 -6.62
C ILE A 59 0.62 -7.02 -7.69
N THR A 60 -0.34 -7.93 -7.77
CA THR A 60 -1.57 -7.70 -8.51
C THR A 60 -2.61 -7.11 -7.56
N LEU A 61 -3.07 -5.89 -7.82
CA LEU A 61 -4.11 -5.26 -7.01
C LEU A 61 -5.48 -5.91 -7.29
N LYS A 62 -6.26 -6.04 -6.23
CA LYS A 62 -7.66 -6.48 -6.27
C LYS A 62 -8.50 -5.58 -5.39
N GLU A 63 -9.79 -5.52 -5.67
CA GLU A 63 -10.76 -4.89 -4.78
C GLU A 63 -10.65 -5.49 -3.37
N GLY A 64 -10.76 -4.63 -2.35
CA GLY A 64 -10.56 -5.02 -0.94
C GLY A 64 -9.10 -5.07 -0.49
N MET A 65 -8.11 -4.93 -1.38
CA MET A 65 -6.72 -4.71 -0.97
C MET A 65 -6.40 -3.22 -0.79
N VAL A 66 -7.10 -2.35 -1.51
CA VAL A 66 -6.77 -0.92 -1.60
C VAL A 66 -7.81 -0.07 -0.87
N TYR A 67 -7.33 0.88 -0.08
CA TYR A 67 -8.16 1.83 0.64
C TYR A 67 -7.58 3.25 0.54
N PRO A 68 -8.40 4.29 0.26
CA PRO A 68 -7.90 5.65 0.15
C PRO A 68 -7.63 6.23 1.54
N LYS A 69 -6.56 7.01 1.67
CA LYS A 69 -6.15 7.70 2.90
C LYS A 69 -5.59 9.09 2.58
N GLY A 70 -6.46 10.11 2.62
CA GLY A 70 -6.09 11.46 2.18
C GLY A 70 -5.59 11.42 0.73
N ASP A 71 -4.38 11.91 0.51
CA ASP A 71 -3.68 11.91 -0.78
C ASP A 71 -2.81 10.65 -1.02
N SER A 72 -2.90 9.67 -0.11
CA SER A 72 -2.17 8.40 -0.17
C SER A 72 -3.11 7.22 -0.31
N TRP A 73 -2.53 6.05 -0.61
CA TRP A 73 -3.24 4.78 -0.69
C TRP A 73 -2.73 3.80 0.36
N GLN A 74 -3.65 3.10 1.01
CA GLN A 74 -3.32 1.96 1.85
C GLN A 74 -3.51 0.68 1.05
N ILE A 75 -2.45 -0.13 1.00
CA ILE A 75 -2.45 -1.43 0.32
C ILE A 75 -2.24 -2.51 1.36
N LEU A 76 -3.27 -3.31 1.57
CA LEU A 76 -3.24 -4.52 2.39
C LEU A 76 -2.66 -5.65 1.55
N ILE A 77 -1.51 -6.18 1.96
CA ILE A 77 -0.91 -7.38 1.39
C ILE A 77 -0.97 -8.47 2.44
N SER A 78 -1.68 -9.56 2.12
CA SER A 78 -1.84 -10.70 3.02
C SER A 78 -0.48 -11.26 3.44
N GLY A 79 -0.32 -11.60 4.71
CA GLY A 79 0.94 -12.06 5.29
C GLY A 79 1.98 -10.96 5.56
N LEU A 80 1.99 -9.85 4.82
CA LEU A 80 2.97 -8.78 4.99
C LEU A 80 2.45 -7.62 5.85
N GLY A 81 1.21 -7.15 5.65
CA GLY A 81 0.63 -6.02 6.39
C GLY A 81 0.06 -4.93 5.50
N VAL A 82 -0.01 -3.70 6.01
CA VAL A 82 -0.58 -2.55 5.31
C VAL A 82 0.50 -1.52 5.00
N PHE A 83 0.66 -1.22 3.73
CA PHE A 83 1.59 -0.23 3.23
C PHE A 83 0.84 1.05 2.88
N VAL A 84 1.32 2.19 3.36
CA VAL A 84 0.86 3.50 2.89
C VAL A 84 1.79 3.93 1.78
N VAL A 85 1.25 4.02 0.57
CA VAL A 85 1.98 4.40 -0.63
C VAL A 85 1.54 5.78 -1.12
N ILE A 86 2.50 6.54 -1.59
CA ILE A 86 2.32 7.80 -2.30
C ILE A 86 2.96 7.70 -3.68
N GLU A 87 2.44 8.44 -4.63
CA GLU A 87 3.07 8.60 -5.93
C GLU A 87 4.24 9.59 -5.80
N ASP A 88 5.35 9.30 -6.48
CA ASP A 88 6.48 10.22 -6.56
C ASP A 88 6.10 11.39 -7.47
N GLU A 89 6.00 12.59 -6.90
CA GLU A 89 5.65 13.83 -7.61
C GLU A 89 6.58 14.11 -8.81
N LYS A 90 7.84 13.65 -8.75
CA LYS A 90 8.82 13.88 -9.82
C LYS A 90 8.69 12.89 -10.97
N LYS A 91 8.08 11.73 -10.72
CA LYS A 91 7.96 10.64 -11.70
C LYS A 91 6.63 9.91 -11.51
N PRO A 92 5.55 10.40 -12.15
CA PRO A 92 4.27 9.73 -12.17
C PRO A 92 4.41 8.24 -12.53
N GLY A 93 3.64 7.38 -11.86
CA GLY A 93 3.73 5.92 -11.95
C GLY A 93 4.76 5.27 -11.01
N ASN A 94 5.66 6.04 -10.38
CA ASN A 94 6.55 5.50 -9.35
C ASN A 94 5.94 5.64 -7.96
N TRP A 95 5.71 4.52 -7.31
CA TRP A 95 5.09 4.49 -5.99
C TRP A 95 6.10 4.22 -4.88
N LEU A 96 5.97 4.93 -3.76
CA LEU A 96 6.82 4.81 -2.58
C LEU A 96 6.00 4.49 -1.34
N ALA A 97 6.32 3.39 -0.66
CA ALA A 97 5.82 3.11 0.66
C ALA A 97 6.55 3.95 1.72
N VAL A 98 5.81 4.87 2.32
CA VAL A 98 6.30 5.81 3.35
C VAL A 98 5.93 5.39 4.76
N THR A 99 4.95 4.51 4.93
CA THR A 99 4.55 3.99 6.24
C THR A 99 4.07 2.56 6.14
N TYR A 100 4.24 1.82 7.24
CA TYR A 100 3.88 0.41 7.37
C TYR A 100 3.13 0.18 8.69
N TYR A 101 2.02 -0.56 8.60
CA TYR A 101 1.23 -1.02 9.75
C TYR A 101 1.04 -2.53 9.72
N ARG A 102 0.96 -3.15 10.90
CA ARG A 102 0.74 -4.60 11.04
C ARG A 102 -0.65 -5.04 10.56
N LYS A 103 -1.67 -4.19 10.76
CA LYS A 103 -3.08 -4.45 10.41
C LYS A 103 -3.73 -3.15 9.97
N ILE A 104 -4.85 -3.23 9.24
CA ILE A 104 -5.72 -2.08 9.01
C ILE A 104 -6.15 -1.57 10.38
N ASN A 105 -5.89 -0.29 10.66
CA ASN A 105 -6.36 0.32 11.88
C ASN A 105 -7.88 0.47 11.73
N LYS A 106 -8.66 -0.27 12.53
CA LYS A 106 -10.14 -0.33 12.44
C LYS A 106 -10.84 1.03 12.52
N ARG A 107 -10.15 2.09 12.93
CA ARG A 107 -10.64 3.48 12.86
C ARG A 107 -10.93 3.98 11.44
N HIS A 108 -10.63 3.22 10.38
CA HIS A 108 -10.95 3.59 8.99
C HIS A 108 -12.11 2.75 8.41
N GLU A 109 -12.64 1.80 9.17
CA GLU A 109 -13.99 1.26 8.97
C GLU A 109 -14.99 2.29 9.50
N ILE A 110 -15.44 3.16 8.59
CA ILE A 110 -16.79 3.74 8.53
C ILE A 110 -17.28 4.45 9.81
N ASP A 111 -17.35 5.78 9.71
CA ASP A 111 -18.50 6.54 10.21
C ASP A 111 -19.30 7.10 9.02
#